data_AF-A0A7C2P1K7-F1
#
_entry.id   AF-A0A7C2P1K7-F1
#
_cell.length_a   1.000
_cell.length_b   1.000
_cell.length_c   1.000
_cell.angle_alpha   90.00
_cell.angle_beta   90.00
_cell.angle_gamma   90.00
#
_symmetry.space_group_name_H-M   'P 1'
#
loop_
_entity.id
_entity.type
_entity.pdbx_description
1 polymer ?
#
loop_
_entity_poly.entity_id
_entity_poly.type
_entity_poly.pdbx_seq_one_letter_code
_entity_poly.pdbx_strand_id
1 'polypeptide(L)'
;MDKIIYIIWSQLRVSARLSTRADFNSKIFISLNEMRESSYLLRILNSLELGDKSLSEELVRESSELKKILGSVSSNVSESLKKN
;
A
#
# COMPACT_ATOMS: atom_id res chain seq x y z
N MET A 1 -13.37 -3.19 -10.70
CA MET A 1 -12.84 -2.66 -9.42
C MET A 1 -12.01 -3.68 -8.63
N ASP A 2 -12.15 -5.00 -8.84
CA ASP A 2 -11.53 -5.99 -7.93
C ASP A 2 -10.32 -6.77 -8.49
N LYS A 3 -9.32 -6.09 -9.06
CA LYS A 3 -7.99 -6.69 -9.26
C LYS A 3 -6.96 -6.14 -8.28
N ILE A 4 -6.97 -4.84 -8.05
CA ILE A 4 -6.07 -4.17 -7.11
C ILE A 4 -6.41 -4.53 -5.66
N ILE A 5 -7.69 -4.51 -5.29
CA ILE A 5 -8.14 -4.95 -3.95
C ILE A 5 -7.81 -6.43 -3.73
N TYR A 6 -8.03 -7.29 -4.74
CA TYR A 6 -7.75 -8.72 -4.64
C TYR A 6 -6.25 -9.03 -4.47
N ILE A 7 -5.38 -8.26 -5.13
CA ILE A 7 -3.92 -8.38 -5.00
C ILE A 7 -3.48 -7.93 -3.60
N ILE A 8 -3.96 -6.77 -3.13
CA ILE A 8 -3.62 -6.25 -1.79
C ILE A 8 -4.11 -7.20 -0.68
N TRP A 9 -5.33 -7.75 -0.80
CA TRP A 9 -5.89 -8.67 0.19
C TRP A 9 -5.25 -10.06 0.15
N SER A 10 -4.85 -10.53 -1.05
CA SER A 10 -4.11 -11.79 -1.21
C SER A 10 -2.72 -11.71 -0.58
N GLN A 11 -2.00 -10.60 -0.74
CA GLN A 11 -0.64 -10.45 -0.19
C GLN A 11 -0.63 -10.25 1.34
N LEU A 12 -1.62 -9.54 1.89
CA LEU A 12 -1.77 -9.35 3.34
C LEU A 12 -2.11 -10.66 4.08
N ARG A 13 -2.86 -11.57 3.46
CA ARG A 13 -3.18 -12.88 4.06
C ARG A 13 -1.98 -13.84 4.09
N VAL A 14 -1.06 -13.72 3.12
CA VAL A 14 0.15 -14.54 3.08
C VAL A 14 1.26 -13.98 3.97
N SER A 15 1.31 -12.67 4.22
CA SER A 15 2.33 -12.07 5.10
C SER A 15 2.21 -12.53 6.57
N ALA A 16 1.01 -12.85 7.04
CA ALA A 16 0.78 -13.46 8.36
C ALA A 16 1.34 -14.90 8.50
N ARG A 17 1.81 -15.53 7.41
CA ARG A 17 2.35 -16.90 7.37
C ARG A 17 3.85 -16.98 7.03
N LEU A 18 4.59 -15.88 7.14
CA LEU A 18 5.98 -15.84 6.69
C LEU A 18 6.97 -16.34 7.74
N SER A 19 7.87 -17.21 7.30
CA SER A 19 8.86 -17.90 8.12
C SER A 19 10.08 -17.05 8.49
N THR A 20 10.33 -15.92 7.80
CA THR A 20 11.50 -15.05 8.07
C THR A 20 11.16 -13.57 8.04
N ARG A 21 11.93 -12.75 8.80
CA ARG A 21 11.80 -11.28 8.80
C ARG A 21 12.16 -10.65 7.45
N ALA A 22 13.05 -11.28 6.69
CA ALA A 22 13.43 -10.84 5.36
C ALA A 22 12.26 -10.98 4.37
N ASP A 23 11.55 -12.11 4.41
CA ASP A 23 10.37 -12.31 3.58
C ASP A 23 9.26 -11.31 3.93
N PHE A 24 9.07 -11.05 5.23
CA PHE A 24 8.11 -10.04 5.70
C PHE A 24 8.45 -8.65 5.14
N ASN A 25 9.73 -8.25 5.18
CA ASN A 25 10.17 -6.97 4.63
C ASN A 25 9.92 -6.85 3.12
N SER A 26 10.27 -7.90 2.36
CA SER A 26 10.03 -7.95 0.91
C SER A 26 8.55 -7.78 0.57
N LYS A 27 7.65 -8.41 1.34
CA LYS A 27 6.20 -8.28 1.11
C LYS A 27 5.65 -6.90 1.47
N ILE A 28 6.07 -6.33 2.60
CA ILE A 28 5.69 -4.96 2.98
C ILE A 28 6.16 -3.96 1.93
N PHE A 29 7.36 -4.15 1.39
CA PHE A 29 7.89 -3.31 0.32
C PHE A 29 7.05 -3.40 -0.97
N ILE A 30 6.66 -4.61 -1.39
CA ILE A 30 5.78 -4.82 -2.54
C ILE A 30 4.43 -4.13 -2.31
N SER A 31 3.78 -4.36 -1.18
CA SER A 31 2.50 -3.72 -0.85
C SER A 31 2.58 -2.19 -0.80
N LEU A 32 3.71 -1.64 -0.33
CA LEU A 32 3.93 -0.20 -0.34
C LEU A 32 4.03 0.35 -1.78
N ASN A 33 4.65 -0.38 -2.70
CA ASN A 33 4.71 0.02 -4.11
C ASN A 33 3.34 -0.07 -4.78
N GLU A 34 2.59 -1.14 -4.57
CA GLU A 34 1.21 -1.28 -5.08
C GLU A 34 0.29 -0.15 -4.56
N MET A 35 0.44 0.23 -3.29
CA MET A 35 -0.31 1.34 -2.69
C MET A 35 0.10 2.69 -3.31
N ARG A 36 1.39 2.90 -3.63
CA ARG A 36 1.87 4.11 -4.30
C ARG A 36 1.32 4.22 -5.73
N GLU A 37 1.31 3.13 -6.47
CA GLU A 37 0.72 3.06 -7.81
C GLU A 37 -0.78 3.36 -7.77
N SER A 38 -1.51 2.72 -6.85
CA SER A 38 -2.94 2.95 -6.66
C SER A 38 -3.24 4.41 -6.29
N SER A 39 -2.46 5.00 -5.39
CA SER A 39 -2.58 6.42 -5.01
C SER A 39 -2.29 7.36 -6.19
N TYR A 40 -1.32 7.02 -7.05
CA TYR A 40 -1.04 7.79 -8.26
C TYR A 40 -2.19 7.72 -9.27
N LEU A 41 -2.75 6.52 -9.50
CA LEU A 41 -3.91 6.35 -10.37
C LEU A 41 -5.13 7.13 -9.86
N LEU A 42 -5.42 7.08 -8.55
CA LEU A 42 -6.49 7.87 -7.94
C LEU A 42 -6.29 9.37 -8.14
N ARG A 43 -5.05 9.87 -8.03
CA ARG A 43 -4.74 11.27 -8.32
C ARG A 43 -5.00 11.63 -9.78
N ILE A 44 -4.63 10.77 -10.73
CA ILE A 44 -4.93 11.00 -12.15
C ILE A 44 -6.44 11.04 -12.38
N LEU A 45 -7.19 10.05 -11.86
CA LEU A 45 -8.64 9.99 -12.00
C LEU A 45 -9.31 11.25 -11.42
N ASN A 46 -8.84 11.70 -10.26
CA ASN A 46 -9.30 12.94 -9.64
C ASN A 46 -9.00 14.17 -10.51
N SER A 47 -7.79 14.25 -11.06
CA SER A 47 -7.38 15.36 -11.94
C SER A 47 -8.10 15.39 -13.28
N LEU A 48 -8.58 14.24 -13.76
CA LEU A 48 -9.40 14.13 -14.97
C LEU A 48 -10.91 14.34 -14.68
N GLU A 49 -11.27 14.64 -13.43
CA GLU A 49 -12.65 14.77 -12.96
C GLU A 49 -13.54 13.58 -13.36
N LEU A 50 -12.95 12.37 -13.34
CA LEU A 50 -13.64 11.14 -13.70
C LEU A 50 -14.40 10.58 -12.50
N GLY A 51 -15.72 10.72 -12.52
CA GLY A 51 -16.62 10.19 -11.49
C GLY A 51 -17.01 11.23 -10.44
N ASP A 52 -17.40 10.75 -9.25
CA ASP A 52 -17.77 11.64 -8.14
C ASP A 52 -16.52 12.28 -7.53
N LYS A 53 -16.46 13.61 -7.60
CA LYS A 53 -15.33 14.41 -7.11
C LYS A 53 -15.15 14.28 -5.59
N SER A 54 -16.24 14.27 -4.83
CA SER A 54 -16.17 14.15 -3.36
C SER A 54 -15.63 12.79 -2.96
N LEU A 55 -16.12 11.72 -3.61
CA LEU A 55 -15.64 10.36 -3.37
C LEU A 55 -14.17 10.20 -3.79
N SER A 56 -13.79 10.77 -4.93
CA SER A 56 -12.42 10.73 -5.43
C SER A 56 -11.44 11.45 -4.50
N GLU A 57 -11.80 12.64 -4.00
CA GLU A 57 -11.01 13.38 -3.01
C GLU A 57 -10.86 12.62 -1.69
N GLU A 58 -11.91 11.95 -1.23
CA GLU A 58 -11.88 11.08 -0.05
C GLU A 58 -10.94 9.89 -0.26
N LEU A 59 -11.06 9.16 -1.37
CA LEU A 59 -10.20 8.02 -1.69
C LEU A 59 -8.71 8.42 -1.84
N VAL A 60 -8.44 9.59 -2.41
CA VAL A 60 -7.07 10.14 -2.47
C VAL A 60 -6.53 10.43 -1.06
N ARG A 61 -7.36 10.97 -0.17
CA ARG A 61 -6.98 11.22 1.23
C ARG A 61 -6.68 9.91 1.96
N GLU A 62 -7.60 8.96 1.94
CA GLU A 62 -7.46 7.66 2.61
C GLU A 62 -6.24 6.88 2.10
N SER A 63 -6.06 6.79 0.77
CA SER A 63 -4.90 6.10 0.20
C SER A 63 -3.57 6.74 0.60
N SER A 64 -3.54 8.07 0.78
CA SER A 64 -2.36 8.80 1.27
C SER A 64 -2.04 8.46 2.72
N GLU A 65 -3.05 8.30 3.58
CA GLU A 65 -2.90 7.89 4.98
C GLU A 65 -2.41 6.43 5.08
N LEU A 66 -3.02 5.52 4.33
CA LEU A 66 -2.61 4.11 4.28
C LEU A 66 -1.16 3.97 3.82
N LYS A 67 -0.74 4.72 2.79
CA LYS A 67 0.66 4.78 2.34
C LYS A 67 1.60 5.25 3.44
N LYS A 68 1.21 6.22 4.28
CA LYS A 68 2.03 6.69 5.41
C LYS A 68 2.19 5.60 6.47
N ILE A 69 1.10 4.92 6.82
CA ILE A 69 1.12 3.81 7.79
C ILE A 69 2.03 2.69 7.27
N LEU A 70 1.84 2.21 6.04
CA LEU A 70 2.71 1.19 5.45
C LEU A 70 4.18 1.65 5.36
N GLY A 71 4.41 2.92 5.04
CA GLY A 71 5.75 3.51 5.02
C GLY A 71 6.44 3.43 6.38
N SER A 72 5.71 3.76 7.46
CA SER A 72 6.25 3.67 8.82
C SER A 72 6.60 2.23 9.22
N VAL A 73 5.73 1.27 8.87
CA VAL A 73 5.98 -0.16 9.12
C VAL A 73 7.20 -0.63 8.33
N SER A 74 7.29 -0.28 7.05
CA SER A 74 8.43 -0.63 6.19
C SER A 74 9.76 -0.09 6.75
N SER A 75 9.77 1.14 7.27
CA SER A 75 10.96 1.75 7.87
C SER A 75 11.39 0.98 9.12
N ASN A 76 10.46 0.72 10.04
CA ASN A 76 10.72 0.03 11.29
C ASN A 76 11.26 -1.40 11.06
N VAL A 77 10.70 -2.12 10.09
CA VAL A 77 11.16 -3.47 9.72
C VAL A 77 12.55 -3.42 9.11
N SER A 78 12.81 -2.46 8.22
CA SER A 78 14.11 -2.28 7.57
C SER A 78 15.21 -1.94 8.56
N GLU A 79 14.94 -1.06 9.54
CA GLU A 79 15.87 -0.74 10.62
C GLU A 79 16.17 -1.94 11.52
N SER A 80 15.16 -2.75 11.81
CA SER A 80 15.31 -3.97 12.62
C SER A 80 16.19 -5.02 11.92
N LEU A 81 16.19 -5.08 10.59
CA LEU A 81 17.06 -5.96 9.82
C LEU A 81 18.52 -5.49 9.79
N LYS A 82 18.79 -4.17 9.77
CA LYS A 82 20.16 -3.61 9.77
C LYS A 82 20.91 -3.80 11.10
N LYS A 83 20.18 -4.05 12.19
CA LYS A 83 20.73 -4.25 13.54
C LYS A 83 21.17 -5.70 13.83
N ASN A 84 20.87 -6.64 12.93
CA ASN A 84 21.35 -8.03 13.00
C ASN A 84 22.47 -8.24 11.98
#